data_AF-A0A7R9T7K8-F1
#
_entry.id   AF-A0A7R9T7K8-F1
#
_cell.length_a   1.000
_cell.length_b   1.000
_cell.length_c   1.000
_cell.angle_alpha   90.00
_cell.angle_beta   90.00
_cell.angle_gamma   90.00
#
_symmetry.space_group_name_H-M   'P 1'
#
loop_
_entity.id
_entity.type
_entity.pdbx_description
1 polymer ?
#
loop_
_entity_poly.entity_id
_entity_poly.type
_entity_poly.pdbx_seq_one_letter_code
_entity_poly.pdbx_strand_id
1 'polypeptide(L)'
;AAAAEADAARRTAPPPSDEVSLTMGSTGGKLPSNEHTAKWRFMTSRALELARRRGALAEAEGLLREALEAARLGFGEGSAHVGAALSNLADVLRLRGAHAEAR
;
A
#
# COMPACT_ATOMS: atom_id res chain seq x y z
N ALA A 1 -1.39 40.72 -54.14
CA ALA A 1 -0.51 39.85 -54.95
C ALA A 1 0.28 39.02 -53.96
N ALA A 2 -0.10 37.76 -53.74
CA ALA A 2 0.32 36.61 -54.56
C ALA A 2 1.82 36.35 -54.35
N ALA A 3 2.32 35.16 -54.09
CA ALA A 3 1.77 33.83 -53.87
C ALA A 3 2.94 33.03 -53.23
N ALA A 4 2.67 32.04 -52.39
CA ALA A 4 2.83 30.62 -52.73
C ALA A 4 4.30 30.19 -52.93
N GLU A 5 4.87 29.43 -52.00
CA GLU A 5 4.75 27.96 -51.88
C GLU A 5 5.97 27.28 -52.50
N ALA A 6 6.61 26.41 -51.72
CA ALA A 6 7.21 25.12 -52.09
C ALA A 6 8.18 24.74 -50.95
N ASP A 7 7.78 23.83 -50.08
CA ASP A 7 8.00 22.38 -50.27
C ASP A 7 9.48 22.01 -50.10
N ALA A 8 9.79 21.41 -48.95
CA ALA A 8 10.69 20.26 -48.88
C ALA A 8 10.65 19.66 -47.47
N ALA A 9 9.89 18.59 -47.36
CA ALA A 9 9.89 17.67 -46.24
C ALA A 9 11.29 17.10 -45.93
N ARG A 10 11.61 17.01 -44.63
CA ARG A 10 12.32 15.89 -43.98
C ARG A 10 12.38 16.16 -42.47
N ARG A 11 11.52 15.51 -41.67
CA ARG A 11 11.88 14.38 -40.77
C ARG A 11 13.16 14.72 -39.99
N THR A 12 13.15 14.93 -38.67
CA THR A 12 12.79 13.93 -37.64
C THR A 12 12.35 14.57 -36.31
N ALA A 13 11.32 14.00 -35.69
CA ALA A 13 10.96 14.00 -34.25
C ALA A 13 10.78 15.34 -33.49
N PRO A 14 9.61 15.57 -32.83
CA PRO A 14 9.36 16.81 -32.08
C PRO A 14 10.09 16.87 -30.72
N PRO A 15 10.70 18.01 -30.34
CA PRO A 15 11.06 18.34 -28.97
C PRO A 15 9.85 18.97 -28.21
N PRO A 16 9.97 19.22 -26.89
CA PRO A 16 8.96 18.89 -25.89
C PRO A 16 7.82 19.91 -25.75
N SER A 17 6.59 19.42 -25.74
CA SER A 17 5.41 20.20 -25.36
C SER A 17 5.25 20.20 -23.84
N ASP A 18 5.79 21.26 -23.25
CA ASP A 18 5.16 21.93 -22.13
C ASP A 18 3.69 22.28 -22.48
N GLU A 19 2.86 22.39 -21.44
CA GLU A 19 1.43 22.73 -21.44
C GLU A 19 0.42 21.66 -21.89
N VAL A 20 0.06 20.81 -20.93
CA VAL A 20 -1.37 20.62 -20.63
C VAL A 20 -1.59 20.99 -19.15
N SER A 21 -1.90 22.25 -18.91
CA SER A 21 -2.51 22.67 -17.64
C SER A 21 -3.92 22.09 -17.59
N LEU A 22 -4.10 20.95 -16.91
CA LEU A 22 -5.42 20.47 -16.50
C LEU A 22 -5.43 20.14 -15.00
N THR A 23 -6.13 21.03 -14.28
CA THR A 23 -6.93 20.79 -13.07
C THR A 23 -6.22 20.38 -11.79
N MET A 24 -6.06 21.39 -10.93
CA MET A 24 -6.14 21.32 -9.47
C MET A 24 -7.01 20.14 -8.98
N GLY A 25 -6.39 19.19 -8.26
CA GLY A 25 -7.13 18.11 -7.60
C GLY A 25 -6.31 16.91 -7.15
N SER A 26 -5.25 17.10 -6.34
CA SER A 26 -4.81 16.13 -5.32
C SER A 26 -3.64 16.67 -4.51
N THR A 27 -3.96 17.52 -3.52
CA THR A 27 -3.22 17.51 -2.26
C THR A 27 -3.26 16.09 -1.69
N GLY A 28 -2.14 15.37 -1.70
CA GLY A 28 -2.13 14.05 -1.08
C GLY A 28 -0.85 13.27 -1.35
N GLY A 29 0.19 13.54 -0.57
CA GLY A 29 1.41 12.75 -0.69
C GLY A 29 2.53 13.20 0.21
N LYS A 30 2.23 13.59 1.45
CA LYS A 30 3.26 13.56 2.49
C LYS A 30 3.73 12.12 2.55
N LEU A 31 4.90 11.82 1.97
CA LEU A 31 5.54 10.52 2.03
C LEU A 31 5.44 10.05 3.48
N PRO A 32 4.70 8.97 3.75
CA PRO A 32 4.54 8.56 5.12
C PRO A 32 5.89 8.12 5.64
N SER A 33 6.23 8.60 6.83
CA SER A 33 7.49 8.30 7.48
C SER A 33 7.71 6.78 7.40
N ASN A 34 8.80 6.41 6.76
CA ASN A 34 9.28 5.06 6.45
C ASN A 34 9.29 4.15 7.70
N GLU A 35 9.33 4.72 8.90
CA GLU A 35 9.17 4.04 10.17
C GLU A 35 7.86 3.23 10.27
N HIS A 36 6.70 3.82 9.99
CA HIS A 36 5.42 3.12 10.11
C HIS A 36 5.29 1.99 9.08
N THR A 37 5.84 2.20 7.88
CA THR A 37 5.90 1.19 6.82
C THR A 37 6.79 0.00 7.23
N ALA A 38 7.96 0.27 7.80
CA ALA A 38 8.87 -0.75 8.29
C ALA A 38 8.27 -1.51 9.48
N LYS A 39 7.66 -0.78 10.43
CA LYS A 39 6.98 -1.36 11.60
C LYS A 39 5.86 -2.31 11.16
N TRP A 40 4.97 -1.87 10.27
CA TRP A 40 3.89 -2.71 9.73
C TRP A 40 4.42 -4.00 9.11
N ARG A 41 5.43 -3.89 8.24
CA ARG A 41 5.98 -5.05 7.53
C ARG A 41 6.61 -6.04 8.49
N PHE A 42 7.40 -5.54 9.45
CA PHE A 42 8.04 -6.37 10.46
C PHE A 42 7.01 -7.13 11.31
N MET A 43 6.03 -6.41 11.86
CA MET A 43 5.01 -7.00 12.74
C MET A 43 4.12 -7.99 11.99
N THR A 44 3.72 -7.67 10.76
CA THR A 44 2.95 -8.59 9.90
C THR A 44 3.72 -9.88 9.62
N SER A 45 5.01 -9.77 9.27
CA SER A 45 5.85 -10.94 8.96
C SER A 45 6.04 -11.85 10.18
N ARG A 46 6.29 -11.26 11.35
CA ARG A 46 6.41 -12.00 12.63
C ARG A 46 5.09 -12.65 13.03
N ALA A 47 3.97 -11.95 12.91
CA ALA A 47 2.67 -12.51 13.24
C ALA A 47 2.32 -13.74 12.38
N LEU A 48 2.61 -13.68 11.08
CA LEU A 48 2.41 -14.82 10.16
C LEU A 48 3.29 -16.02 10.53
N GLU A 49 4.52 -15.78 11.00
CA GLU A 49 5.40 -16.85 11.50
C GLU A 49 4.82 -17.49 12.78
N LEU A 50 4.36 -16.67 13.73
CA LEU A 50 3.75 -17.14 14.98
C LEU A 50 2.43 -17.87 14.74
N ALA A 51 1.63 -17.42 13.76
CA ALA A 51 0.37 -18.07 13.40
C ALA A 51 0.55 -19.53 12.94
N ARG A 52 1.73 -19.88 12.43
CA ARG A 52 2.09 -21.26 12.05
C ARG A 52 2.52 -22.11 13.25
N ARG A 53 2.88 -21.48 14.37
CA ARG A 53 3.30 -22.17 15.60
C ARG A 53 2.07 -22.43 16.48
N ARG A 54 1.81 -23.69 16.82
CA ARG A 54 0.72 -24.04 17.75
C ARG A 54 0.92 -23.33 19.09
N GLY A 55 -0.13 -22.65 19.58
CA GLY A 55 -0.14 -21.96 20.87
C GLY A 55 0.33 -20.49 20.85
N ALA A 56 0.92 -20.00 19.75
CA ALA A 56 1.39 -18.61 19.65
C ALA A 56 0.38 -17.66 18.97
N LEU A 57 -0.86 -18.10 18.77
CA LEU A 57 -1.90 -17.33 18.07
C LEU A 57 -2.29 -16.06 18.81
N ALA A 58 -2.26 -16.04 20.14
CA ALA A 58 -2.52 -14.84 20.93
C ALA A 58 -1.45 -13.75 20.71
N GLU A 59 -0.18 -14.16 20.57
CA GLU A 59 0.93 -13.24 20.28
C GLU A 59 0.86 -12.73 18.83
N ALA A 60 0.52 -13.61 17.88
CA ALA A 60 0.25 -13.23 16.49
C ALA A 60 -0.88 -12.19 16.38
N GLU A 61 -1.95 -12.36 17.14
CA GLU A 61 -3.08 -11.44 17.19
C GLU A 61 -2.67 -10.06 17.71
N GLY A 62 -1.83 -10.00 18.75
CA GLY A 62 -1.27 -8.75 19.28
C GLY A 62 -0.44 -8.00 18.24
N LEU A 63 0.48 -8.71 17.57
CA LEU A 63 1.32 -8.13 16.52
C LEU A 63 0.51 -7.61 15.32
N LEU A 64 -0.57 -8.30 14.93
CA LEU A 64 -1.44 -7.85 13.84
C LEU A 64 -2.24 -6.60 14.20
N ARG A 65 -2.61 -6.41 15.47
CA ARG A 65 -3.23 -5.14 15.93
C ARG A 65 -2.23 -4.00 15.88
N GLU A 66 -1.00 -4.20 16.33
CA GLU A 66 0.02 -3.16 16.20
C GLU A 66 0.36 -2.87 14.73
N ALA A 67 0.37 -3.90 13.88
CA ALA A 67 0.50 -3.72 12.43
C ALA A 67 -0.65 -2.87 11.89
N LEU A 68 -1.89 -3.13 12.28
CA LEU A 68 -3.05 -2.35 11.85
C LEU A 68 -2.89 -0.86 12.20
N GLU A 69 -2.48 -0.54 13.43
CA GLU A 69 -2.24 0.85 13.85
C GLU A 69 -1.09 1.49 13.07
N ALA A 70 0.02 0.76 12.87
CA ALA A 70 1.12 1.24 12.02
C ALA A 70 0.67 1.46 10.57
N ALA A 71 -0.22 0.61 10.04
CA ALA A 71 -0.76 0.77 8.70
C ALA A 71 -1.69 1.98 8.58
N ARG A 72 -2.50 2.24 9.60
CA ARG A 72 -3.39 3.42 9.65
C ARG A 72 -2.58 4.71 9.69
N LEU A 73 -1.57 4.78 10.57
CA LEU A 73 -0.70 5.95 10.71
C LEU A 73 0.22 6.16 9.51
N GLY A 74 0.71 5.07 8.93
CA GLY A 74 1.60 5.10 7.77
C GLY A 74 0.86 5.32 6.46
N PHE A 75 -0.12 4.50 6.11
CA PHE A 75 -0.69 4.52 4.76
C PHE A 75 -2.06 5.21 4.68
N GLY A 76 -2.63 5.59 5.81
CA GLY A 76 -4.01 6.05 5.90
C GLY A 76 -5.02 4.91 5.95
N GLU A 77 -6.22 5.23 6.42
CA GLU A 77 -7.25 4.25 6.79
C GLU A 77 -7.84 3.47 5.59
N GLY A 78 -7.83 4.08 4.40
CA GLY A 78 -8.29 3.46 3.14
C GLY A 78 -7.23 2.65 2.39
N SER A 79 -6.06 2.41 2.97
CA SER A 79 -4.97 1.72 2.29
C SER A 79 -5.18 0.21 2.24
N ALA A 80 -4.72 -0.42 1.15
CA ALA A 80 -4.63 -1.87 1.03
C ALA A 80 -3.83 -2.54 2.16
N HIS A 81 -2.90 -1.81 2.80
CA HIS A 81 -2.11 -2.32 3.94
C HIS A 81 -2.96 -2.49 5.21
N VAL A 82 -3.93 -1.60 5.43
CA VAL A 82 -4.92 -1.70 6.52
C VAL A 82 -5.82 -2.90 6.26
N GLY A 83 -6.30 -3.06 5.03
CA GLY A 83 -7.08 -4.23 4.61
C GLY A 83 -6.33 -5.54 4.81
N ALA A 84 -5.06 -5.61 4.41
CA ALA A 84 -4.23 -6.78 4.59
C ALA A 84 -4.01 -7.14 6.07
N ALA A 85 -3.77 -6.14 6.94
CA ALA A 85 -3.65 -6.36 8.38
C ALA A 85 -4.94 -6.91 9.00
N LEU A 86 -6.10 -6.39 8.59
CA LEU A 86 -7.42 -6.87 9.04
C LEU A 86 -7.71 -8.30 8.58
N SER A 87 -7.44 -8.62 7.32
CA SER A 87 -7.63 -9.98 6.78
C SER A 87 -6.77 -10.99 7.54
N ASN A 88 -5.49 -10.68 7.75
CA ASN A 88 -4.59 -11.54 8.51
C ASN A 88 -5.06 -11.72 9.96
N LEU A 89 -5.55 -10.65 10.60
CA LEU A 89 -6.08 -10.71 11.97
C LEU A 89 -7.29 -11.64 12.05
N ALA A 90 -8.20 -11.57 11.08
CA ALA A 90 -9.37 -12.44 11.00
C ALA A 90 -8.97 -13.92 10.89
N ASP A 91 -7.95 -14.23 10.09
CA ASP A 91 -7.47 -15.60 9.92
C ASP A 91 -6.82 -16.15 11.20
N VAL A 92 -6.02 -15.33 11.90
CA VAL A 92 -5.45 -15.72 13.20
C VAL A 92 -6.54 -15.97 14.25
N LEU A 93 -7.58 -15.13 14.29
CA LEU A 93 -8.72 -15.31 15.21
C LEU A 93 -9.49 -16.61 14.91
N ARG A 94 -9.72 -16.94 13.63
CA ARG A 94 -10.35 -18.21 13.22
C ARG A 94 -9.53 -19.40 13.66
N LEU A 95 -8.21 -19.36 13.43
CA LEU A 95 -7.30 -20.42 13.87
C LEU A 95 -7.35 -20.56 15.41
N ARG A 96 -7.34 -19.44 16.14
CA ARG A 96 -7.41 -19.45 17.61
C ARG A 96 -8.70 -20.10 18.12
N GLY A 97 -9.84 -19.78 17.49
CA GLY A 97 -11.13 -20.41 17.80
C GLY A 97 -11.13 -21.91 17.52
N ALA A 98 -10.64 -22.33 16.35
CA ALA A 98 -10.55 -23.74 15.99
C ALA A 98 -9.63 -24.54 16.94
N HIS A 99 -8.52 -23.94 17.38
CA HIS A 99 -7.63 -24.55 18.37
C HIS A 99 -8.22 -24.59 19.79
N ALA A 100 -9.13 -23.67 20.12
CA ALA A 100 -9.85 -23.68 21.38
C ALA A 100 -10.95 -24.75 21.42
N GLU A 101 -11.63 -25.00 20.30
CA GLU A 101 -12.62 -26.09 20.16
C GLU A 101 -11.99 -27.48 20.12
N ALA A 102 -10.75 -27.61 19.64
CA ALA A 102 -10.08 -28.90 19.52
C ALA A 102 -9.51 -29.47 20.85
N ARG A 103 -9.85 -28.88 22.01
CA ARG A 103 -9.31 -29.24 23.32
C ARG A 103 -10.31 -29.94 24.22
#